data_AF-A0A8S0RCZ7-F1
#
_entry.id   AF-A0A8S0RCZ7-F1
#
_cell.length_a   1.000
_cell.length_b   1.000
_cell.length_c   1.000
_cell.angle_alpha   90.00
_cell.angle_beta   90.00
_cell.angle_gamma   90.00
#
_symmetry.space_group_name_H-M   'P 1'
#
loop_
_entity.id
_entity.type
_entity.pdbx_description
1 polymer ?
#
loop_
_entity_poly.entity_id
_entity_poly.type
_entity_poly.pdbx_seq_one_letter_code
_entity_poly.pdbx_strand_id
1 'polypeptide(L)'
;MERQMNLEPQKKEFDYSKRSQWLRAAVLGANDGLVSTASLMMGVGAVKEDIKAMIITGFAGLVAGACSMAIGEFVSVYSQLDIEVGQMKREKRREDAFEATKLEVQEEENDESLPSPVQAAAASALAFSLGAMVPLLAASFIKAYKVRIGVVVAAVTLALMVFGWLGAVLGRAPVVRSAAR
;
A
#
# COMPACT_ATOMS: atom_id res chain seq x y z
N MET A 1 -52.83 -18.01 -12.95
CA MET A 1 -51.56 -18.70 -12.64
C MET A 1 -50.45 -17.68 -12.78
N GLU A 2 -50.19 -16.97 -11.68
CA GLU A 2 -49.13 -15.98 -11.57
C GLU A 2 -47.78 -16.72 -11.44
N ARG A 3 -46.87 -16.54 -12.40
CA ARG A 3 -45.46 -16.89 -12.20
C ARG A 3 -44.82 -15.75 -11.44
N GLN A 4 -44.63 -15.94 -10.14
CA GLN A 4 -43.82 -15.05 -9.32
C GLN A 4 -42.40 -15.03 -9.87
N MET A 5 -41.96 -13.89 -10.40
CA MET A 5 -40.55 -13.59 -10.60
C MET A 5 -39.92 -13.46 -9.22
N ASN A 6 -39.24 -14.52 -8.79
CA ASN A 6 -38.43 -14.49 -7.58
C ASN A 6 -37.22 -13.59 -7.85
N LEU A 7 -37.30 -12.32 -7.44
CA LEU A 7 -36.18 -11.39 -7.41
C LEU A 7 -35.28 -11.82 -6.24
N GLU A 8 -34.33 -12.70 -6.50
CA GLU A 8 -33.22 -12.89 -5.57
C GLU A 8 -32.52 -11.52 -5.41
N PRO A 9 -32.34 -11.02 -4.18
CA PRO A 9 -31.63 -9.76 -3.99
C PRO A 9 -30.20 -9.98 -4.43
N GLN A 10 -29.82 -9.36 -5.56
CA GLN A 10 -28.44 -9.13 -6.00
C GLN A 10 -27.60 -8.78 -4.77
N LYS A 11 -26.90 -9.79 -4.23
CA LYS A 11 -26.05 -9.65 -3.06
C LYS A 11 -24.89 -8.82 -3.56
N LYS A 12 -24.88 -7.52 -3.25
CA LYS A 12 -23.75 -6.60 -3.48
C LYS A 12 -22.48 -7.33 -3.04
N GLU A 13 -21.77 -7.89 -4.00
CA GLU A 13 -20.47 -8.50 -3.77
C GLU A 13 -19.55 -7.32 -3.47
N PHE A 14 -19.33 -7.09 -2.17
CA PHE A 14 -18.40 -6.06 -1.74
C PHE A 14 -17.05 -6.42 -2.33
N ASP A 15 -16.50 -5.53 -3.15
CA ASP A 15 -15.21 -5.69 -3.82
C ASP A 15 -14.05 -5.77 -2.80
N TYR A 16 -13.83 -6.97 -2.27
CA TYR A 16 -12.78 -7.28 -1.28
C TYR A 16 -11.38 -7.20 -1.92
N SER A 17 -11.26 -7.50 -3.22
CA SER A 17 -10.00 -7.55 -3.96
C SER A 17 -9.40 -6.16 -4.12
N LYS A 18 -10.15 -5.16 -4.61
CA LYS A 18 -9.64 -3.78 -4.68
C LYS A 18 -9.29 -3.24 -3.31
N ARG A 19 -10.11 -3.56 -2.29
CA ARG A 19 -9.87 -3.14 -0.91
C ARG A 19 -8.54 -3.64 -0.34
N SER A 20 -8.21 -4.89 -0.61
CA SER A 20 -6.94 -5.49 -0.20
C SER A 20 -5.73 -4.83 -0.88
N GLN A 21 -5.85 -4.52 -2.17
CA GLN A 21 -4.74 -4.03 -2.98
C GLN A 21 -4.31 -2.60 -2.61
N TRP A 22 -5.26 -1.67 -2.42
CA TRP A 22 -4.93 -0.32 -1.98
C TRP A 22 -4.51 -0.28 -0.50
N LEU A 23 -5.07 -1.16 0.35
CA LEU A 23 -4.68 -1.27 1.75
C LEU A 23 -3.22 -1.74 1.88
N ARG A 24 -2.80 -2.75 1.11
CA ARG A 24 -1.41 -3.19 1.05
C ARG A 24 -0.49 -2.04 0.65
N ALA A 25 -0.83 -1.35 -0.45
CA ALA A 25 -0.05 -0.24 -0.97
C ALA A 25 0.09 0.89 0.07
N ALA A 26 -0.98 1.20 0.80
CA ALA A 26 -0.97 2.19 1.87
C ALA A 26 -0.10 1.75 3.07
N VAL A 27 -0.23 0.52 3.56
CA VAL A 27 0.57 0.04 4.71
C VAL A 27 2.06 0.01 4.36
N LEU A 28 2.41 -0.49 3.17
CA LEU A 28 3.79 -0.47 2.69
C LEU A 28 4.31 0.96 2.56
N GLY A 29 3.52 1.86 1.96
CA GLY A 29 3.87 3.27 1.85
C GLY A 29 4.16 3.91 3.19
N ALA A 30 3.25 3.78 4.17
CA ALA A 30 3.41 4.35 5.50
C ALA A 30 4.67 3.84 6.21
N ASN A 31 4.91 2.53 6.17
CA ASN A 31 6.08 1.94 6.80
C ASN A 31 7.39 2.41 6.13
N ASP A 32 7.41 2.40 4.81
CA ASP A 32 8.59 2.82 4.05
C ASP A 32 8.88 4.31 4.26
N GLY A 33 7.84 5.16 4.26
CA GLY A 33 7.97 6.58 4.55
C GLY A 33 8.51 6.85 5.95
N LEU A 34 8.02 6.12 6.95
CA LEU A 34 8.47 6.26 8.34
C LEU A 34 9.94 5.84 8.50
N VAL A 35 10.30 4.65 8.03
CA VAL A 35 11.64 4.07 8.24
C VAL A 35 12.68 4.75 7.36
N SER A 36 12.39 4.99 6.08
CA SER A 36 13.37 5.58 5.14
C SER A 36 13.73 7.01 5.53
N THR A 37 12.74 7.86 5.84
CA THR A 37 13.01 9.26 6.23
C THR A 37 13.70 9.36 7.58
N ALA A 38 13.31 8.54 8.57
CA ALA A 38 14.01 8.46 9.84
C ALA A 38 15.48 8.03 9.65
N SER A 39 15.72 7.01 8.82
CA SER A 39 17.08 6.51 8.53
C SER A 39 17.92 7.56 7.83
N LEU A 40 17.36 8.28 6.86
CA LEU A 40 18.04 9.37 6.14
C LEU A 40 18.41 10.52 7.09
N MET A 41 17.45 10.92 7.94
CA MET A 41 17.63 11.97 8.94
C MET A 41 18.70 11.59 9.97
N MET A 42 18.69 10.36 10.48
CA MET A 42 19.71 9.89 11.41
C MET A 42 21.08 9.75 10.75
N GLY A 43 21.15 9.24 9.52
CA GLY A 43 22.41 9.10 8.78
C GLY A 43 23.09 10.44 8.54
N VAL A 44 22.35 11.45 8.09
CA VAL A 44 22.90 12.81 7.92
C VAL A 44 23.16 13.47 9.28
N GLY A 45 22.28 13.24 10.25
CA GLY A 45 22.40 13.73 11.63
C GLY A 45 23.67 13.27 12.34
N ALA A 46 24.15 12.06 12.02
CA ALA A 46 25.38 11.51 12.57
C ALA A 46 26.65 12.24 12.09
N VAL A 47 26.58 12.91 10.93
CA VAL A 47 27.70 13.68 10.35
C VAL A 47 27.58 15.16 10.68
N LYS A 48 26.36 15.70 10.68
CA LYS A 48 26.06 17.09 11.03
C LYS A 48 24.95 17.16 12.08
N GLU A 49 25.29 17.63 13.28
CA GLU A 49 24.36 17.73 14.41
C GLU A 49 23.31 18.86 14.26
N ASP A 50 23.37 19.64 13.17
CA ASP A 50 22.46 20.73 12.88
C ASP A 50 21.02 20.26 12.60
N ILE A 51 20.05 20.91 13.27
CA ILE A 51 18.61 20.67 13.07
C ILE A 51 18.23 20.92 11.61
N LYS A 52 18.73 22.00 11.02
CA LYS A 52 18.39 22.41 9.65
C LYS A 52 18.83 21.36 8.63
N ALA A 53 20.02 20.81 8.78
CA ALA A 53 20.53 19.77 7.89
C ALA A 53 19.62 18.53 7.95
N MET A 54 19.28 18.09 9.16
CA MET A 54 18.40 16.94 9.38
C MET A 54 17.00 17.13 8.78
N ILE A 55 16.36 18.30 8.99
CA ILE A 55 15.02 18.57 8.47
C ILE A 55 15.02 18.71 6.94
N ILE A 56 16.00 19.40 6.36
CA ILE A 56 16.10 19.55 4.90
C ILE A 56 16.29 18.18 4.24
N THR A 57 17.15 17.34 4.81
CA THR A 57 17.33 15.95 4.36
C THR A 57 16.03 15.15 4.49
N GLY A 58 15.35 15.22 5.63
CA GLY A 58 14.08 14.50 5.83
C GLY A 58 13.00 14.93 4.84
N PHE A 59 12.88 16.23 4.57
CA PHE A 59 11.91 16.76 3.63
C PHE A 59 12.25 16.40 2.17
N ALA A 60 13.52 16.50 1.79
CA ALA A 60 13.97 16.04 0.48
C ALA A 60 13.73 14.54 0.29
N GLY A 61 14.01 13.74 1.32
CA GLY A 61 13.72 12.30 1.35
C GLY A 61 12.24 12.00 1.27
N LEU A 62 11.38 12.78 1.94
CA LEU A 62 9.92 12.66 1.87
C LEU A 62 9.44 12.84 0.43
N VAL A 63 9.83 13.94 -0.22
CA VAL A 63 9.36 14.28 -1.57
C VAL A 63 9.89 13.26 -2.58
N ALA A 64 11.19 12.96 -2.54
CA ALA A 64 11.81 11.99 -3.44
C ALA A 64 11.22 10.59 -3.24
N GLY A 65 11.05 10.17 -1.99
CA GLY A 65 10.49 8.86 -1.64
C GLY A 65 9.02 8.73 -2.03
N ALA A 66 8.19 9.74 -1.77
CA ALA A 66 6.78 9.72 -2.15
C ALA A 66 6.59 9.60 -3.67
N CYS A 67 7.38 10.35 -4.46
CA CYS A 67 7.36 10.24 -5.92
C CYS A 67 7.84 8.85 -6.40
N SER A 68 8.94 8.35 -5.83
CA SER A 68 9.46 7.01 -6.15
C SER A 68 8.43 5.91 -5.83
N MET A 69 7.76 6.01 -4.69
CA MET A 69 6.74 5.06 -4.26
C MET A 69 5.50 5.09 -5.16
N ALA A 70 5.06 6.29 -5.55
CA ALA A 70 3.95 6.45 -6.50
C ALA A 70 4.25 5.75 -7.83
N ILE A 71 5.43 6.01 -8.39
CA ILE A 71 5.85 5.45 -9.68
C ILE A 71 6.03 3.93 -9.57
N GLY A 72 6.71 3.46 -8.51
CA GLY A 72 6.95 2.03 -8.29
C GLY A 72 5.67 1.23 -8.13
N GLU A 73 4.71 1.76 -7.37
CA GLU A 73 3.40 1.12 -7.19
C GLU A 73 2.57 1.16 -8.49
N PHE A 74 2.58 2.28 -9.22
CA PHE A 74 1.91 2.38 -10.52
C PHE A 74 2.43 1.33 -11.51
N VAL A 75 3.75 1.24 -11.68
CA VAL A 75 4.39 0.28 -12.60
C VAL A 75 4.13 -1.16 -12.14
N SER A 76 4.15 -1.43 -10.83
CA SER A 76 3.90 -2.76 -10.29
C SER A 76 2.46 -3.22 -10.54
N VAL A 77 1.47 -2.37 -10.28
CA VAL A 77 0.06 -2.70 -10.52
C VAL A 77 -0.24 -2.80 -12.00
N TYR A 78 0.35 -1.93 -12.83
CA TYR A 78 0.21 -2.02 -14.28
C TYR A 78 0.78 -3.34 -14.84
N SER A 79 1.91 -3.79 -14.30
CA SER A 79 2.50 -5.08 -14.69
C SER A 79 1.60 -6.27 -14.28
N GLN A 80 0.92 -6.18 -13.14
CA GLN A 80 -0.05 -7.18 -12.70
C GLN A 80 -1.25 -7.25 -13.66
N LEU A 81 -1.77 -6.09 -14.08
CA LEU A 81 -2.83 -6.00 -15.07
C LEU A 81 -2.45 -6.61 -16.41
N ASP A 82 -1.24 -6.33 -16.91
CA ASP A 82 -0.79 -6.85 -18.20
C ASP A 82 -0.69 -8.39 -18.18
N ILE A 83 -0.28 -8.97 -17.05
CA ILE A 83 -0.23 -10.42 -16.86
C ILE A 83 -1.64 -11.01 -16.84
N GLU A 84 -2.56 -10.42 -16.07
CA GLU A 84 -3.96 -10.86 -15.92
C GLU A 84 -4.69 -10.82 -17.28
N VAL A 85 -4.57 -9.71 -18.01
CA VAL A 85 -5.13 -9.57 -19.37
C VAL A 85 -4.48 -10.56 -20.35
N GLY A 86 -3.19 -10.82 -20.20
CA GLY A 86 -2.48 -11.83 -20.98
C GLY A 86 -3.00 -13.25 -20.72
N GLN A 87 -3.36 -13.56 -19.47
CA GLN A 87 -3.93 -14.84 -19.07
C GLN A 87 -5.35 -15.00 -19.60
N MET A 88 -6.22 -13.99 -19.42
CA MET A 88 -7.58 -13.99 -19.95
C MET A 88 -7.61 -14.21 -21.47
N LYS A 89 -6.72 -13.57 -22.23
CA LYS A 89 -6.64 -13.78 -23.70
C LYS A 89 -6.23 -15.20 -24.08
N ARG A 90 -5.42 -15.87 -23.27
CA ARG A 90 -5.00 -17.27 -23.50
C ARG A 90 -6.10 -18.25 -23.14
N GLU A 91 -6.86 -17.94 -22.09
CA GLU A 91 -8.01 -18.72 -21.65
C GLU A 91 -9.15 -18.63 -22.66
N LYS A 92 -9.55 -17.42 -23.08
CA LYS A 92 -10.51 -17.23 -24.18
C LYS A 92 -10.12 -17.95 -25.47
N ARG A 93 -8.84 -17.88 -25.87
CA ARG A 93 -8.37 -18.62 -27.06
C ARG A 93 -8.44 -20.15 -26.87
N ARG A 94 -8.31 -20.66 -25.64
CA ARG A 94 -8.51 -22.08 -25.32
C ARG A 94 -9.99 -22.44 -25.34
N GLU A 95 -10.85 -21.61 -24.76
CA GLU A 95 -12.32 -21.75 -24.81
C GLU A 95 -12.81 -21.74 -26.25
N ASP A 96 -12.44 -20.76 -27.09
CA ASP A 96 -12.79 -20.71 -28.52
C ASP A 96 -12.36 -21.98 -29.28
N ALA A 97 -11.20 -22.55 -28.92
CA ALA A 97 -10.70 -23.80 -29.50
C ALA A 97 -11.44 -25.04 -28.98
N PHE A 98 -12.07 -24.96 -27.80
CA PHE A 98 -12.81 -26.04 -27.14
C PHE A 98 -14.32 -25.98 -27.43
N GLU A 99 -14.89 -24.79 -27.64
CA GLU A 99 -16.28 -24.53 -28.06
C GLU A 99 -16.57 -25.10 -29.46
N ALA A 100 -15.56 -25.23 -30.32
CA ALA A 100 -15.68 -26.01 -31.55
C ALA A 100 -15.99 -27.51 -31.32
N THR A 101 -15.91 -28.00 -30.07
CA THR A 101 -16.11 -29.42 -29.69
C THR A 101 -17.23 -29.65 -28.67
N LYS A 102 -17.75 -28.64 -27.95
CA LYS A 102 -18.86 -28.84 -26.99
C LYS A 102 -19.88 -27.70 -27.01
N LEU A 103 -21.08 -28.03 -27.50
CA LEU A 103 -22.31 -27.38 -27.08
C LEU A 103 -22.50 -27.59 -25.57
N GLU A 104 -22.85 -26.49 -24.89
CA GLU A 104 -23.36 -26.39 -23.52
C GLU A 104 -22.34 -26.61 -22.37
N VAL A 105 -21.64 -25.54 -21.99
CA VAL A 105 -21.42 -25.22 -20.57
C VAL A 105 -21.68 -23.73 -20.37
N GLN A 106 -22.59 -23.44 -19.44
CA GLN A 106 -22.96 -22.10 -19.00
C GLN A 106 -21.82 -21.58 -18.12
N GLU A 107 -21.02 -20.65 -18.63
CA GLU A 107 -19.90 -20.06 -17.88
C GLU A 107 -20.40 -18.88 -17.02
N GLU A 108 -20.21 -19.01 -15.71
CA GLU A 108 -20.28 -17.88 -14.79
C GLU A 108 -19.10 -16.95 -15.09
N GLU A 109 -19.39 -15.84 -15.77
CA GLU A 109 -18.48 -14.72 -15.99
C GLU A 109 -18.16 -14.10 -14.61
N ASN A 110 -17.12 -14.60 -13.94
CA ASN A 110 -16.51 -13.88 -12.83
C ASN A 110 -15.93 -12.60 -13.42
N ASP A 111 -16.60 -11.48 -13.15
CA ASP A 111 -16.12 -10.12 -13.41
C ASP A 111 -14.88 -9.89 -12.52
N GLU A 112 -13.72 -10.46 -12.91
CA GLU A 112 -12.44 -10.21 -12.25
C GLU A 112 -12.13 -8.72 -12.39
N SER A 113 -12.38 -8.02 -11.28
CA SER A 113 -12.28 -6.58 -11.24
C SER A 113 -10.81 -6.18 -11.38
N LEU A 114 -10.46 -5.61 -12.52
CA LEU A 114 -9.10 -5.17 -12.80
C LEU A 114 -8.55 -4.24 -11.69
N PRO A 115 -7.33 -4.50 -11.18
CA PRO A 115 -6.58 -3.58 -10.33
C PRO A 115 -6.57 -2.13 -10.85
N SER A 116 -6.77 -1.14 -9.99
CA SER A 116 -6.69 0.28 -10.38
C SER A 116 -5.30 0.88 -10.07
N PRO A 117 -4.41 1.12 -11.06
CA PRO A 117 -3.02 1.50 -10.81
C PRO A 117 -2.85 2.87 -10.17
N VAL A 118 -3.61 3.86 -10.65
CA VAL A 118 -3.51 5.25 -10.19
C VAL A 118 -3.97 5.38 -8.73
N GLN A 119 -5.02 4.66 -8.35
CA GLN A 119 -5.52 4.68 -6.97
C GLN A 119 -4.52 4.05 -5.98
N ALA A 120 -3.91 2.92 -6.35
CA ALA A 120 -2.90 2.28 -5.52
C ALA A 120 -1.65 3.16 -5.35
N ALA A 121 -1.18 3.79 -6.44
CA ALA A 121 -0.06 4.73 -6.43
C ALA A 121 -0.33 5.98 -5.58
N ALA A 122 -1.53 6.57 -5.69
CA ALA A 122 -1.91 7.71 -4.87
C ALA A 122 -2.01 7.33 -3.38
N ALA A 123 -2.62 6.17 -3.08
CA ALA A 123 -2.73 5.67 -1.72
C ALA A 123 -1.36 5.40 -1.08
N SER A 124 -0.43 4.77 -1.81
CA SER A 124 0.92 4.52 -1.30
C SER A 124 1.72 5.80 -1.08
N ALA A 125 1.65 6.77 -2.01
CA ALA A 125 2.36 8.05 -1.89
C ALA A 125 1.85 8.92 -0.73
N LEU A 126 0.52 8.96 -0.54
CA LEU A 126 -0.08 9.66 0.60
C LEU A 126 0.30 8.99 1.92
N ALA A 127 0.21 7.66 1.98
CA ALA A 127 0.59 6.91 3.17
C ALA A 127 2.09 7.09 3.49
N PHE A 128 2.96 7.06 2.49
CA PHE A 128 4.39 7.39 2.62
C PHE A 128 4.60 8.77 3.21
N SER A 129 3.92 9.78 2.67
CA SER A 129 4.05 11.16 3.16
C SER A 129 3.59 11.29 4.62
N LEU A 130 2.52 10.59 5.00
CA LEU A 130 2.03 10.55 6.38
C LEU A 130 3.03 9.85 7.33
N GLY A 131 3.61 8.73 6.91
CA GLY A 131 4.65 8.03 7.66
C GLY A 131 5.90 8.89 7.86
N ALA A 132 6.34 9.55 6.79
CA ALA A 132 7.50 10.44 6.80
C ALA A 132 7.33 11.71 7.65
N MET A 133 6.09 12.14 7.88
CA MET A 133 5.80 13.31 8.70
C MET A 133 6.14 13.07 10.18
N VAL A 134 6.04 11.83 10.67
CA VAL A 134 6.32 11.48 12.07
C VAL A 134 7.75 11.85 12.50
N PRO A 135 8.83 11.37 11.85
CA PRO A 135 10.20 11.72 12.24
C PRO A 135 10.51 13.19 12.00
N LEU A 136 9.92 13.82 10.97
CA LEU A 136 10.08 15.26 10.70
C LEU A 136 9.52 16.12 11.85
N LEU A 137 8.32 15.82 12.31
CA LEU A 137 7.70 16.53 13.43
C LEU A 137 8.41 16.23 14.76
N ALA A 138 8.85 14.99 14.97
CA ALA A 138 9.63 14.63 16.14
C ALA A 138 10.95 15.42 16.23
N ALA A 139 11.57 15.72 15.09
CA ALA A 139 12.83 16.46 15.04
C ALA A 139 12.65 17.99 15.13
N SER A 140 11.49 18.56 14.76
CA SER A 140 11.34 20.01 14.53
C SER A 140 11.40 20.87 15.79
N PHE A 141 11.07 20.32 16.97
CA PHE A 141 10.91 21.10 18.20
C PHE A 141 12.09 20.99 19.18
N ILE A 142 13.16 20.24 18.86
CA ILE A 142 14.22 19.90 19.82
C ILE A 142 15.58 20.42 19.37
N LYS A 143 16.16 21.33 20.16
CA LYS A 143 17.48 21.92 19.87
C LYS A 143 18.65 21.01 20.24
N ALA A 144 18.56 20.29 21.35
CA ALA A 144 19.64 19.44 21.83
C ALA A 144 19.75 18.16 21.00
N TYR A 145 20.90 17.93 20.33
CA TYR A 145 21.12 16.80 19.43
C TYR A 145 20.81 15.44 20.06
N LYS A 146 21.39 15.16 21.25
CA LYS A 146 21.18 13.88 21.95
C LYS A 146 19.72 13.60 22.26
N VAL A 147 18.98 14.63 22.69
CA VAL A 147 17.54 14.52 23.00
C VAL A 147 16.74 14.36 21.70
N ARG A 148 17.10 15.08 20.64
CA ARG A 148 16.43 15.03 19.34
C ARG A 148 16.47 13.61 18.76
N ILE A 149 17.65 12.99 18.73
CA ILE A 149 17.79 11.60 18.27
C ILE A 149 16.95 10.66 19.14
N GLY A 150 17.02 10.79 20.46
CA GLY A 150 16.23 9.96 21.37
C GLY A 150 14.72 10.05 21.11
N VAL A 151 14.21 11.27 20.88
CA VAL A 151 12.78 11.48 20.60
C VAL A 151 12.39 10.98 19.21
N VAL A 152 13.22 11.19 18.18
CA VAL A 152 12.96 10.65 16.83
C VAL A 152 12.88 9.12 16.87
N VAL A 153 13.85 8.47 17.53
CA VAL A 153 13.84 7.00 17.67
C VAL A 153 12.60 6.54 18.43
N ALA A 154 12.28 7.15 19.57
CA ALA A 154 11.10 6.78 20.34
C ALA A 154 9.79 6.97 19.54
N ALA A 155 9.65 8.09 18.84
CA ALA A 155 8.49 8.38 18.01
C ALA A 155 8.33 7.38 16.85
N VAL A 156 9.43 7.05 16.16
CA VAL A 156 9.43 6.07 15.07
C VAL A 156 9.10 4.67 15.59
N THR A 157 9.68 4.24 16.71
CA THR A 157 9.37 2.95 17.32
C THR A 157 7.90 2.84 17.72
N LEU A 158 7.34 3.88 18.36
CA LEU A 158 5.92 3.91 18.71
C LEU A 158 5.02 3.90 17.46
N ALA A 159 5.37 4.69 16.44
CA ALA A 159 4.63 4.72 15.19
C ALA A 159 4.66 3.37 14.45
N LEU A 160 5.80 2.66 14.45
CA LEU A 160 5.91 1.31 13.91
C LEU A 160 5.01 0.32 14.65
N MET A 161 5.00 0.37 15.98
CA MET A 161 4.09 -0.48 16.76
C MET A 161 2.62 -0.19 16.41
N VAL A 162 2.25 1.08 16.28
CA VAL A 162 0.88 1.48 15.92
C VAL A 162 0.54 1.04 14.50
N PHE A 163 1.40 1.29 13.50
CA PHE A 163 1.16 0.89 12.12
C PHE A 163 1.16 -0.63 11.94
N GLY A 164 2.05 -1.36 12.63
CA GLY A 164 2.07 -2.82 12.65
C GLY A 164 0.79 -3.41 13.25
N TRP A 165 0.30 -2.82 14.35
CA TRP A 165 -0.97 -3.19 14.96
C TRP A 165 -2.16 -2.88 14.04
N LEU A 166 -2.25 -1.66 13.49
CA LEU A 166 -3.31 -1.26 12.57
C LEU A 166 -3.32 -2.13 11.30
N GLY A 167 -2.15 -2.40 10.72
CA GLY A 167 -2.01 -3.27 9.56
C GLY A 167 -2.50 -4.69 9.82
N ALA A 168 -2.22 -5.23 11.02
CA ALA A 168 -2.71 -6.55 11.41
C ALA A 168 -4.23 -6.58 11.64
N VAL A 169 -4.80 -5.54 12.26
CA VAL A 169 -6.25 -5.41 12.46
C VAL A 169 -6.98 -5.27 11.12
N LEU A 170 -6.46 -4.44 10.21
CA LEU A 170 -7.04 -4.21 8.88
C LEU A 170 -6.87 -5.43 7.96
N GLY A 171 -5.76 -6.16 8.07
CA GLY A 171 -5.45 -7.34 7.26
C GLY A 171 -5.99 -8.67 7.81
N ARG A 172 -6.68 -8.68 8.97
CA ARG A 172 -7.12 -9.90 9.69
C ARG A 172 -6.02 -10.95 9.90
N ALA A 173 -4.77 -10.53 10.06
CA ALA A 173 -3.64 -11.40 10.35
C ALA A 173 -3.39 -11.45 11.88
N PRO A 174 -2.77 -12.53 12.43
CA PRO A 174 -2.46 -12.61 13.85
C PRO A 174 -1.51 -11.48 14.28
N VAL A 175 -2.05 -10.53 15.05
CA VAL A 175 -1.44 -9.27 15.56
C VAL A 175 -0.06 -9.42 16.20
N VAL A 176 0.25 -10.56 16.81
CA VAL A 176 1.51 -10.78 17.54
C VAL A 176 2.71 -10.93 16.59
N ARG A 177 2.52 -11.40 15.35
CA ARG A 177 3.62 -11.60 14.39
C ARG A 177 3.95 -10.35 13.57
N SER A 178 2.99 -9.44 13.42
CA SER A 178 3.19 -8.21 12.62
C SER A 178 3.84 -7.08 13.42
N ALA A 179 3.69 -7.06 14.75
CA ALA A 179 4.32 -6.06 15.61
C ALA A 179 5.78 -6.41 16.00
N ALA A 180 6.17 -7.68 15.85
CA ALA A 180 7.50 -8.18 16.19
C ALA A 180 8.46 -8.30 14.98
N ARG A 181 7.97 -8.04 13.76
CA ARG A 181 8.75 -7.96 12.53
C ARG A 181 9.12 -6.51 12.24
#